data_AF-A0A9X3ENY0-F1
#
_entry.id   AF-A0A9X3ENY0-F1
#
_cell.length_a   1.000
_cell.length_b   1.000
_cell.length_c   1.000
_cell.angle_alpha   90.00
_cell.angle_beta   90.00
_cell.angle_gamma   90.00
#
_symmetry.space_group_name_H-M   'P 1'
#
loop_
_entity.id
_entity.type
_entity.pdbx_description
1 polymer ?
#
loop_
_entity_poly.entity_id
_entity_poly.type
_entity_poly.pdbx_seq_one_letter_code
_entity_poly.pdbx_strand_id
1 'polypeptide(L)'
;MDATYTATREVLLRRQGLVFVAPGGATASERHLQAIELELAQLGYVVSRRLRQRLATLTPDQLALQPRSVATALAAQVGGNVRYTPLFRKFPEDVPKDTSELYLRKVLCHFLQTEGQACVFCRRVGTTHVLSPCMHVVCDHCFDGANYSACPVCERHVDRESPFFKPGRFLERSLPREKVRFKLLDLGEDLPTAARALFESFCAGKQVMSPIDAGDLGTLVNEFGEQVLAWLPDTIAVRENVARIFGVLLRKCNAPATFAVARAHLATATDVLRTLAVYSDADPSLQGTSEKRWVEQPPGGASPAGSRPSSSRCSAARARCRRPRWWR
;
A
#
# COMPACT_ATOMS: atom_id res chain seq x y z
N MET A 1 0.09 -27.51 18.86
CA MET A 1 -1.18 -27.71 18.12
C MET A 1 -1.80 -26.36 17.77
N ASP A 2 -1.06 -25.47 17.11
CA ASP A 2 -1.37 -24.03 17.11
C ASP A 2 -1.46 -23.39 15.71
N ALA A 3 -1.47 -24.20 14.63
CA ALA A 3 -1.31 -23.70 13.27
C ALA A 3 -2.62 -23.32 12.55
N THR A 4 -3.79 -23.67 13.11
CA THR A 4 -5.06 -23.69 12.36
C THR A 4 -5.63 -22.30 11.99
N TYR A 5 -5.26 -21.25 12.73
CA TYR A 5 -5.86 -19.90 12.56
C TYR A 5 -4.80 -18.79 12.48
N THR A 6 -3.73 -19.04 11.72
CA THR A 6 -2.59 -18.11 11.68
C THR A 6 -2.97 -16.80 11.01
N ALA A 7 -3.74 -16.84 9.91
CA ALA A 7 -4.14 -15.62 9.20
C ALA A 7 -5.21 -14.83 9.97
N THR A 8 -6.16 -15.50 10.65
CA THR A 8 -7.12 -14.82 11.54
C THR A 8 -6.41 -14.08 12.67
N ARG A 9 -5.37 -14.69 13.29
CA ARG A 9 -4.61 -14.00 14.34
C ARG A 9 -3.98 -12.71 13.83
N GLU A 10 -3.43 -12.73 12.62
CA GLU A 10 -2.87 -11.51 12.01
C GLU A 10 -3.93 -10.44 11.74
N VAL A 11 -5.12 -10.85 11.27
CA VAL A 11 -6.26 -9.93 11.07
C VAL A 11 -6.69 -9.30 12.40
N LEU A 12 -6.90 -10.10 13.45
CA LEU A 12 -7.31 -9.61 14.77
C LEU A 12 -6.23 -8.74 15.42
N LEU A 13 -4.96 -9.09 15.27
CA LEU A 13 -3.82 -8.27 15.70
C LEU A 13 -3.87 -6.90 15.02
N ARG A 14 -4.01 -6.86 13.70
CA ARG A 14 -4.02 -5.60 12.93
C ARG A 14 -5.18 -4.69 13.31
N ARG A 15 -6.38 -5.27 13.39
CA ARG A 15 -7.63 -4.51 13.47
C ARG A 15 -8.00 -4.13 14.90
N GLN A 16 -7.75 -5.03 15.84
CA GLN A 16 -8.22 -4.92 17.23
C GLN A 16 -7.07 -4.91 18.24
N GLY A 17 -5.83 -5.11 17.81
CA GLY A 17 -4.68 -5.17 18.72
C GLY A 17 -4.68 -6.42 19.60
N LEU A 18 -5.38 -7.49 19.21
CA LEU A 18 -5.50 -8.70 20.02
C LEU A 18 -4.36 -9.67 19.72
N VAL A 19 -3.70 -10.14 20.78
CA VAL A 19 -2.67 -11.18 20.74
C VAL A 19 -3.16 -12.41 21.46
N PHE A 20 -3.12 -13.58 20.82
CA PHE A 20 -3.56 -14.85 21.39
C PHE A 20 -2.36 -15.67 21.83
N VAL A 21 -2.12 -15.72 23.15
CA VAL A 21 -0.98 -16.40 23.77
C VAL A 21 -1.49 -17.39 24.82
N ALA A 22 -1.20 -18.68 24.60
CA ALA A 22 -1.48 -19.72 25.58
C ALA A 22 -0.71 -19.45 26.90
N PRO A 23 -1.28 -19.78 28.07
CA PRO A 23 -0.56 -19.63 29.32
C PRO A 23 0.64 -20.57 29.34
N GLY A 24 1.78 -20.07 29.81
CA GLY A 24 2.95 -20.90 30.05
C GLY A 24 3.02 -21.39 31.50
N GLY A 25 4.03 -22.21 31.78
CA GLY A 25 4.29 -22.78 33.10
C GLY A 25 5.57 -22.25 33.77
N ALA A 26 6.14 -21.15 33.27
CA ALA A 26 7.39 -20.60 33.76
C ALA A 26 7.24 -19.13 34.20
N THR A 27 8.29 -18.57 34.78
CA THR A 27 8.34 -17.15 35.11
C THR A 27 9.38 -16.47 34.24
N ALA A 28 8.92 -15.56 33.37
CA ALA A 28 9.78 -14.75 32.52
C ALA A 28 10.67 -13.80 33.34
N SER A 29 11.87 -13.52 32.84
CA SER A 29 12.68 -12.43 33.39
C SER A 29 12.04 -11.08 33.06
N GLU A 30 11.96 -10.20 34.05
CA GLU A 30 11.49 -8.82 33.90
C GLU A 30 12.29 -8.04 32.83
N ARG A 31 13.60 -8.31 32.68
CA ARG A 31 14.43 -7.69 31.63
C ARG A 31 14.00 -8.10 30.22
N HIS A 32 13.60 -9.36 30.03
CA HIS A 32 13.10 -9.84 28.74
C HIS A 32 11.75 -9.19 28.40
N LEU A 33 10.85 -9.07 29.38
CA LEU A 33 9.56 -8.40 29.18
C LEU A 33 9.75 -6.93 28.80
N GLN A 34 10.64 -6.21 29.50
CA GLN A 34 10.97 -4.82 29.17
C GLN A 34 11.55 -4.68 27.77
N ALA A 35 12.44 -5.58 27.35
CA ALA A 35 13.01 -5.57 26.00
C ALA A 35 11.92 -5.73 24.92
N ILE A 36 10.97 -6.63 25.14
CA ILE A 36 9.81 -6.82 24.25
C ILE A 36 8.93 -5.57 24.22
N GLU A 37 8.61 -4.97 25.38
CA GLU A 37 7.83 -3.74 25.47
C GLU A 37 8.51 -2.58 24.72
N LEU A 38 9.84 -2.46 24.83
CA LEU A 38 10.65 -1.47 24.10
C LEU A 38 10.61 -1.69 22.59
N GLU A 39 10.74 -2.94 22.13
CA GLU A 39 10.66 -3.28 20.70
C GLU A 39 9.28 -2.92 20.13
N LEU A 40 8.20 -3.27 20.83
CA LEU A 40 6.84 -2.92 20.42
C LEU A 40 6.59 -1.40 20.47
N ALA A 41 7.17 -0.70 21.45
CA ALA A 41 7.09 0.75 21.54
C ALA A 41 7.77 1.45 20.36
N GLN A 42 8.89 0.92 19.84
CA GLN A 42 9.52 1.44 18.62
C GLN A 42 8.60 1.32 17.39
N LEU A 43 7.71 0.33 17.38
CA LEU A 43 6.67 0.16 16.35
C LEU A 43 5.41 0.98 16.61
N GLY A 44 5.35 1.75 17.70
CA GLY A 44 4.19 2.57 18.08
C GLY A 44 3.10 1.81 18.86
N TYR A 45 3.44 0.69 19.50
CA TYR A 45 2.52 -0.13 20.29
C TYR A 45 2.90 -0.18 21.77
N VAL A 46 1.90 -0.32 22.64
CA VAL A 46 2.08 -0.57 24.08
C VAL A 46 1.32 -1.82 24.50
N VAL A 47 1.85 -2.54 25.49
CA VAL A 47 1.30 -3.81 25.96
C VAL A 47 0.36 -3.58 27.14
N SER A 48 -0.84 -4.16 27.10
CA SER A 48 -1.77 -4.12 28.23
C SER A 48 -1.22 -4.89 29.44
N ARG A 49 -1.73 -4.58 30.64
CA ARG A 49 -1.38 -5.34 31.85
C ARG A 49 -1.69 -6.83 31.70
N ARG A 50 -2.81 -7.18 31.06
CA ARG A 50 -3.27 -8.57 30.89
C ARG A 50 -2.32 -9.34 29.97
N LEU A 51 -1.94 -8.72 28.84
CA LEU A 51 -1.00 -9.32 27.91
C LEU A 51 0.39 -9.47 28.54
N ARG A 52 0.87 -8.44 29.24
CA ARG A 52 2.14 -8.52 29.98
C ARG A 52 2.14 -9.66 30.99
N GLN A 53 1.09 -9.79 31.79
CA GLN A 53 0.96 -10.88 32.75
C GLN A 53 0.96 -12.25 32.07
N ARG A 54 0.34 -12.37 30.90
CA ARG A 54 0.38 -13.62 30.11
C ARG A 54 1.78 -13.91 29.58
N LEU A 55 2.48 -12.92 29.00
CA LEU A 55 3.86 -13.06 28.55
C LEU A 55 4.79 -13.45 29.71
N ALA A 56 4.53 -12.95 30.92
CA ALA A 56 5.30 -13.30 32.10
C ALA A 56 5.24 -14.79 32.48
N THR A 57 4.25 -15.54 31.98
CA THR A 57 4.11 -16.99 32.23
C THR A 57 4.89 -17.86 31.25
N LEU A 58 5.42 -17.27 30.17
CA LEU A 58 6.05 -18.00 29.08
C LEU A 58 7.49 -18.45 29.43
N THR A 59 7.93 -19.55 28.80
CA THR A 59 9.32 -19.97 28.85
C THR A 59 10.23 -19.05 28.03
N PRO A 60 11.56 -19.02 28.28
CA PRO A 60 12.49 -18.22 27.48
C PRO A 60 12.40 -18.49 25.96
N ASP A 61 12.22 -19.75 25.56
CA ASP A 61 12.09 -20.12 24.14
C ASP A 61 10.78 -19.59 23.53
N GLN A 62 9.68 -19.64 24.28
CA GLN A 62 8.39 -19.09 23.85
C GLN A 62 8.45 -17.55 23.73
N LEU A 63 9.16 -16.89 24.64
CA LEU A 63 9.41 -15.45 24.62
C LEU A 63 10.34 -15.01 23.49
N ALA A 64 11.20 -15.90 22.99
CA ALA A 64 12.03 -15.60 21.83
C ALA A 64 11.21 -15.67 20.53
N LEU A 65 10.20 -16.54 20.45
CA LEU A 65 9.45 -16.81 19.21
C LEU A 65 8.18 -15.96 19.07
N GLN A 66 7.32 -15.90 20.10
CA GLN A 66 6.00 -15.29 19.96
C GLN A 66 6.01 -13.75 19.86
N PRO A 67 6.74 -13.01 20.71
CA PRO A 67 6.87 -11.56 20.56
C PRO A 67 7.48 -11.16 19.22
N ARG A 68 8.44 -11.94 18.70
CA ARG A 68 9.06 -11.67 17.39
C ARG A 68 8.08 -11.85 16.22
N SER A 69 7.21 -12.87 16.26
CA SER A 69 6.21 -13.03 15.20
C SER A 69 5.20 -11.89 15.21
N VAL A 70 4.76 -11.46 16.41
CA VAL A 70 3.89 -10.28 16.59
C VAL A 70 4.59 -9.02 16.08
N ALA A 71 5.83 -8.76 16.49
CA ALA A 71 6.60 -7.61 16.05
C ALA A 71 6.80 -7.61 14.52
N THR A 72 7.09 -8.77 13.93
CA THR A 72 7.24 -8.92 12.46
C THR A 72 5.94 -8.60 11.72
N ALA A 73 4.81 -9.12 12.20
CA ALA A 73 3.50 -8.84 11.63
C ALA A 73 3.12 -7.36 11.73
N LEU A 74 3.39 -6.74 12.88
CA LEU A 74 3.15 -5.30 13.09
C LEU A 74 4.10 -4.43 12.26
N ALA A 75 5.37 -4.79 12.14
CA ALA A 75 6.37 -4.08 11.34
C ALA A 75 6.00 -4.07 9.84
N ALA A 76 5.46 -5.17 9.33
CA ALA A 76 4.95 -5.25 7.97
C ALA A 76 3.77 -4.28 7.75
N GLN A 77 2.92 -4.09 8.75
CA GLN A 77 1.74 -3.22 8.67
C GLN A 77 2.09 -1.73 8.74
N VAL A 78 3.04 -1.34 9.61
CA VAL A 78 3.44 0.07 9.75
C VAL A 78 4.44 0.52 8.68
N GLY A 79 4.78 -0.36 7.72
CA GLY A 79 5.82 -0.09 6.73
C GLY A 79 7.21 0.01 7.35
N GLY A 80 7.42 -0.47 8.58
CA GLY A 80 8.72 -0.47 9.25
C GLY A 80 9.77 -1.31 8.52
N ASN A 81 9.30 -2.26 7.71
CA ASN A 81 10.14 -3.08 6.83
C ASN A 81 10.55 -2.35 5.53
N VAL A 82 9.99 -1.16 5.27
CA VAL A 82 10.27 -0.35 4.08
C VAL A 82 11.17 0.80 4.49
N ARG A 83 12.39 0.84 3.94
CA ARG A 83 13.27 2.01 4.06
C ARG A 83 12.73 3.14 3.20
N TYR A 84 11.87 3.99 3.77
CA TYR A 84 11.40 5.19 3.09
C TYR A 84 12.54 6.19 2.92
N THR A 85 12.95 6.42 1.67
CA THR A 85 13.81 7.55 1.32
C THR A 85 12.91 8.72 0.94
N PRO A 86 12.82 9.79 1.75
CA PRO A 86 11.94 10.92 1.44
C PRO A 86 12.43 11.63 0.17
N LEU A 87 11.50 12.13 -0.66
CA LEU A 87 11.81 12.90 -1.87
C LEU A 87 12.75 14.08 -1.57
N PHE A 88 12.48 14.79 -0.47
CA PHE A 88 13.32 15.85 0.07
C PHE A 88 14.23 15.27 1.15
N ARG A 89 15.54 15.46 1.01
CA ARG A 89 16.56 14.94 1.94
C ARG A 89 16.42 15.50 3.34
N LYS A 90 15.85 16.70 3.48
CA LYS A 90 15.57 17.34 4.76
C LYS A 90 14.06 17.46 5.01
N PHE A 91 13.33 16.38 4.74
CA PHE A 91 11.93 16.30 5.08
C PHE A 91 11.73 16.14 6.61
N PRO A 92 10.77 16.85 7.22
CA PRO A 92 9.76 17.73 6.61
C PRO A 92 10.15 19.20 6.44
N GLU A 93 11.33 19.62 6.90
CA GLU A 93 11.70 21.03 7.04
C GLU A 93 11.82 21.78 5.71
N ASP A 94 12.40 21.16 4.68
CA ASP A 94 12.64 21.79 3.37
C ASP A 94 11.61 21.35 2.30
N VAL A 95 10.38 21.01 2.71
CA VAL A 95 9.27 20.87 1.76
C VAL A 95 8.87 22.26 1.26
N PRO A 96 8.78 22.51 -0.06
CA PRO A 96 8.31 23.79 -0.59
C PRO A 96 6.95 24.17 -0.02
N LYS A 97 6.82 25.40 0.49
CA LYS A 97 5.57 25.90 1.09
C LYS A 97 4.41 25.92 0.10
N ASP A 98 4.71 26.23 -1.17
CA ASP A 98 3.74 26.19 -2.26
C ASP A 98 3.85 24.87 -3.03
N THR A 99 3.04 23.89 -2.62
CA THR A 99 2.97 22.58 -3.28
C THR A 99 2.24 22.64 -4.62
N SER A 100 1.42 23.67 -4.86
CA SER A 100 0.71 23.86 -6.13
C SER A 100 1.66 24.35 -7.21
N GLU A 101 2.53 25.31 -6.88
CA GLU A 101 3.59 25.76 -7.76
C GLU A 101 4.54 24.60 -8.10
N LEU A 102 4.93 23.81 -7.10
CA LEU A 102 5.77 22.63 -7.31
C LEU A 102 5.11 21.64 -8.29
N TYR A 103 3.82 21.35 -8.11
CA TYR A 103 3.06 20.47 -9.00
C TYR A 103 3.04 21.00 -10.44
N LEU A 104 2.71 22.27 -10.64
CA LEU A 104 2.70 22.91 -11.96
C LEU A 104 4.08 22.87 -12.62
N ARG A 105 5.13 23.18 -11.86
CA ARG A 105 6.51 23.12 -12.35
C ARG A 105 6.88 21.71 -12.79
N LYS A 106 6.53 20.69 -12.02
CA LYS A 106 6.71 19.27 -12.39
C LYS A 106 5.98 18.92 -13.69
N VAL A 107 4.70 19.27 -13.80
CA VAL A 107 3.88 18.95 -14.99
C VAL A 107 4.40 19.65 -16.24
N LEU A 108 4.73 20.93 -16.15
CA LEU A 108 5.28 21.69 -17.27
C LEU A 108 6.65 21.15 -17.68
N CYS A 109 7.50 20.79 -16.72
CA CYS A 109 8.79 20.15 -17.00
C CYS A 109 8.61 18.82 -17.73
N HIS A 110 7.65 17.99 -17.29
CA HIS A 110 7.36 16.69 -17.92
C HIS A 110 6.99 16.81 -19.40
N PHE A 111 6.15 17.79 -19.76
CA PHE A 111 5.61 17.91 -21.12
C PHE A 111 6.41 18.81 -22.05
N LEU A 112 7.08 19.83 -21.51
CA LEU A 112 7.66 20.90 -22.33
C LEU A 112 9.18 20.88 -22.38
N GLN A 113 9.86 20.29 -21.40
CA GLN A 113 11.32 20.28 -21.37
C GLN A 113 11.87 19.10 -22.16
N THR A 114 12.68 19.36 -23.19
CA THR A 114 13.44 18.33 -23.90
C THR A 114 14.95 18.44 -23.66
N GLU A 115 15.68 17.39 -23.99
CA GLU A 115 17.15 17.38 -23.95
C GLU A 115 17.73 18.46 -24.87
N GLY A 116 18.81 19.11 -24.42
CA GLY A 116 19.48 20.18 -25.16
C GLY A 116 18.75 21.53 -25.21
N GLN A 117 17.49 21.61 -24.78
CA GLN A 117 16.77 22.88 -24.69
C GLN A 117 17.22 23.72 -23.50
N ALA A 118 17.15 25.04 -23.65
CA ALA A 118 17.18 25.95 -22.51
C ALA A 118 16.05 25.58 -21.52
N CYS A 119 16.28 25.82 -20.23
CA CYS A 119 15.26 25.52 -19.23
C CYS A 119 13.96 26.30 -19.49
N VAL A 120 12.80 25.64 -19.50
CA VAL A 120 11.49 26.25 -19.76
C VAL A 120 11.08 27.29 -18.71
N PHE A 121 11.69 27.26 -17.51
CA PHE A 121 11.40 28.20 -16.42
C PHE A 121 12.40 29.36 -16.38
N CYS A 122 13.69 29.06 -16.21
CA CYS A 122 14.72 30.10 -16.04
C CYS A 122 15.44 30.51 -17.33
N ARG A 123 15.16 29.83 -18.46
CA ARG A 123 15.73 30.10 -19.80
C ARG A 123 17.25 29.98 -19.90
N ARG A 124 17.92 29.41 -18.90
CA ARG A 124 19.37 29.17 -18.93
C ARG A 124 19.69 27.94 -19.78
N VAL A 125 20.84 27.98 -20.43
CA VAL A 125 21.45 26.87 -21.16
C VAL A 125 22.54 26.25 -20.28
N GLY A 126 22.77 24.94 -20.39
CA GLY A 126 23.83 24.24 -19.65
C GLY A 126 23.50 23.93 -18.19
N THR A 127 22.26 24.15 -17.75
CA THR A 127 21.79 23.85 -16.38
C THR A 127 20.85 22.64 -16.32
N THR A 128 20.55 22.03 -17.46
CA THR A 128 19.60 20.92 -17.59
C THR A 128 20.32 19.58 -17.62
N HIS A 129 19.78 18.61 -16.90
CA HIS A 129 20.32 17.28 -16.73
C HIS A 129 19.26 16.24 -17.07
N VAL A 130 19.60 15.24 -17.87
CA VAL A 130 18.71 14.10 -18.16
C VAL A 130 18.89 13.06 -17.06
N LEU A 131 17.81 12.66 -16.39
CA LEU A 131 17.85 11.65 -15.34
C LEU A 131 17.56 10.26 -15.89
N SER A 132 18.34 9.26 -15.48
CA SER A 132 18.14 7.85 -15.85
C SER A 132 17.40 7.08 -14.74
N PRO A 133 16.45 6.17 -15.04
CA PRO A 133 16.00 5.74 -16.36
C PRO A 133 14.78 6.51 -16.87
N CYS A 134 14.27 7.49 -16.11
CA CYS A 134 12.99 8.14 -16.42
C CYS A 134 13.06 9.13 -17.59
N MET A 135 14.27 9.49 -18.03
CA MET A 135 14.58 10.45 -19.10
C MET A 135 14.01 11.86 -18.89
N HIS A 136 13.61 12.20 -17.67
CA HIS A 136 13.17 13.57 -17.36
C HIS A 136 14.35 14.51 -17.34
N VAL A 137 14.19 15.64 -18.03
CA VAL A 137 15.18 16.71 -18.11
C VAL A 137 14.89 17.70 -16.99
N VAL A 138 15.81 17.88 -16.06
CA VAL A 138 15.63 18.73 -14.87
C VAL A 138 16.70 19.82 -14.80
N CYS A 139 16.31 21.00 -14.34
CA CYS A 139 17.23 22.14 -14.20
C CYS A 139 17.76 22.26 -12.76
N ASP A 140 19.08 22.23 -12.58
CA ASP A 140 19.75 22.36 -11.26
C ASP A 140 19.67 23.75 -10.61
N HIS A 141 19.08 24.71 -11.34
CA HIS A 141 18.76 26.04 -10.87
C HIS A 141 17.29 26.17 -10.44
N CYS A 142 16.38 25.44 -11.10
CA CYS A 142 14.95 25.50 -10.80
C CYS A 142 14.52 24.45 -9.76
N PHE A 143 15.31 23.38 -9.62
CA PHE A 143 15.18 22.35 -8.60
C PHE A 143 16.49 22.25 -7.82
N ASP A 144 16.40 22.24 -6.49
CA ASP A 144 17.58 22.15 -5.64
C ASP A 144 18.09 20.70 -5.54
N GLY A 145 19.00 20.34 -6.45
CA GLY A 145 19.63 19.02 -6.45
C GLY A 145 20.38 18.62 -5.17
N ALA A 146 20.64 19.55 -4.24
CA ALA A 146 21.17 19.23 -2.92
C ALA A 146 20.10 18.68 -1.96
N ASN A 147 18.82 19.03 -2.18
CA ASN A 147 17.68 18.60 -1.37
C ASN A 147 16.88 17.46 -2.00
N TYR A 148 16.99 17.16 -3.29
CA TYR A 148 16.27 16.02 -3.89
C TYR A 148 17.02 14.68 -3.74
N SER A 149 16.31 13.61 -3.38
CA SER A 149 16.81 12.23 -3.35
C SER A 149 16.37 11.38 -4.55
N ALA A 150 15.42 11.90 -5.32
CA ALA A 150 14.76 11.26 -6.46
C ALA A 150 14.43 12.30 -7.53
N CYS A 151 13.91 11.88 -8.68
CA CYS A 151 13.55 12.79 -9.76
C CYS A 151 12.45 13.79 -9.31
N PRO A 152 12.66 15.11 -9.43
CA PRO A 152 11.62 16.11 -9.11
C PRO A 152 10.35 16.02 -9.96
N VAL A 153 10.42 15.38 -11.13
CA VAL A 153 9.33 15.32 -12.11
C VAL A 153 8.48 14.07 -11.94
N CYS A 154 9.06 12.88 -11.88
CA CYS A 154 8.27 11.66 -11.68
C CYS A 154 8.25 11.15 -10.23
N GLU A 155 9.04 11.75 -9.34
CA GLU A 155 9.18 11.37 -7.92
C GLU A 155 9.68 9.93 -7.72
N ARG A 156 10.19 9.31 -8.78
CA ARG A 156 10.79 7.98 -8.74
C ARG A 156 12.29 8.06 -8.47
N HIS A 157 12.80 7.00 -7.86
CA HIS A 157 14.22 6.79 -7.74
C HIS A 157 14.86 6.67 -9.13
N VAL A 158 16.01 7.33 -9.26
CA VAL A 158 16.79 7.47 -10.48
C VAL A 158 18.27 7.33 -10.11
N ASP A 159 19.12 7.24 -11.12
CA ASP A 159 20.56 7.26 -10.94
C ASP A 159 21.01 8.55 -10.23
N ARG A 160 21.61 8.38 -9.05
CA ARG A 160 22.05 9.47 -8.18
C ARG A 160 23.42 10.04 -8.55
N GLU A 161 24.13 9.41 -9.48
CA GLU A 161 25.40 9.91 -10.02
C GLU A 161 25.21 11.00 -11.09
N SER A 162 23.95 11.30 -11.47
CA SER A 162 23.65 12.43 -12.34
C SER A 162 24.18 13.75 -11.76
N PRO A 163 24.79 14.65 -12.58
CA PRO A 163 25.29 15.95 -12.12
C PRO A 163 24.23 16.86 -11.50
N PHE A 164 22.94 16.57 -11.73
CA PHE A 164 21.84 17.22 -11.02
C PHE A 164 21.96 17.06 -9.49
N PHE A 165 22.30 15.87 -9.00
CA PHE A 165 22.33 15.58 -7.58
C PHE A 165 23.62 16.10 -6.95
N LYS A 166 23.50 17.17 -6.19
CA LYS A 166 24.65 17.78 -5.51
C LYS A 166 24.97 16.98 -4.24
N PRO A 167 26.25 16.93 -3.82
CA PRO A 167 26.63 16.42 -2.52
C PRO A 167 25.89 17.22 -1.45
N GLY A 168 25.00 16.56 -0.72
CA GLY A 168 24.26 17.16 0.39
C GLY A 168 24.42 16.25 1.58
N ARG A 169 24.73 16.82 2.75
CA ARG A 169 24.68 16.05 3.99
C ARG A 169 23.24 15.65 4.23
N PHE A 170 22.98 14.36 4.40
CA PHE A 170 21.82 13.95 5.19
C PHE A 170 22.05 14.59 6.57
N LEU A 171 21.28 15.62 6.90
CA LEU A 171 21.31 16.12 8.26
C LEU A 171 20.85 14.97 9.14
N GLU A 172 21.54 14.75 10.26
CA GLU A 172 21.02 13.88 11.31
C GLU A 172 19.60 14.34 11.59
N ARG A 173 18.63 13.45 11.34
CA ARG A 173 17.24 13.73 11.66
C ARG A 173 17.18 14.02 13.15
N SER A 174 16.78 15.23 13.51
CA SER A 174 16.34 15.49 14.87
C SER A 174 15.25 14.50 15.22
N LEU A 175 15.28 13.95 16.44
CA LEU A 175 14.24 13.05 16.90
C LEU A 175 12.87 13.71 16.66
N PRO A 176 11.90 12.98 16.08
CA PRO A 176 10.57 13.52 15.83
C PRO A 176 10.00 14.12 17.12
N ARG A 177 9.52 15.37 17.05
CA ARG A 177 8.84 16.04 18.19
C ARG A 177 7.36 15.69 18.29
N GLU A 178 6.88 14.79 17.43
CA GLU A 178 5.47 14.43 17.37
C GLU A 178 5.04 13.65 18.61
N LYS A 179 3.85 13.98 19.13
CA LYS A 179 3.23 13.18 20.19
C LYS A 179 2.76 11.86 19.58
N VAL A 180 3.55 10.81 19.75
CA VAL A 180 3.20 9.47 19.32
C VAL A 180 1.99 8.98 20.11
N ARG A 181 0.89 8.67 19.41
CA ARG A 181 -0.25 7.95 20.00
C ARG A 181 0.02 6.46 19.87
N PHE A 182 0.35 5.83 20.99
CA PHE A 182 0.53 4.38 21.02
C PHE A 182 -0.79 3.65 20.83
N LYS A 183 -0.76 2.57 20.04
CA LYS A 183 -1.86 1.61 19.96
C LYS A 183 -1.71 0.57 21.06
N LEU A 184 -2.79 0.27 21.76
CA LEU A 184 -2.78 -0.76 22.80
C LEU A 184 -2.86 -2.15 22.15
N LEU A 185 -1.95 -3.03 22.56
CA LEU A 185 -2.02 -4.47 22.33
C LEU A 185 -2.57 -5.14 23.59
N ASP A 186 -3.61 -5.95 23.43
CA ASP A 186 -4.26 -6.65 24.53
C ASP A 186 -4.30 -8.16 24.31
N LEU A 187 -4.55 -8.91 25.38
CA LEU A 187 -4.66 -10.36 25.36
C LEU A 187 -6.04 -10.77 24.84
N GLY A 188 -6.07 -11.48 23.71
CA GLY A 188 -7.25 -12.19 23.24
C GLY A 188 -7.53 -13.41 24.13
N GLU A 189 -8.77 -13.52 24.62
CA GLU A 189 -9.18 -14.64 25.48
C GLU A 189 -9.51 -15.89 24.66
N ASP A 190 -10.46 -15.75 23.73
CA ASP A 190 -10.93 -16.83 22.87
C ASP A 190 -10.93 -16.38 21.41
N LEU A 191 -10.17 -17.09 20.59
CA LEU A 191 -9.95 -16.73 19.18
C LEU A 191 -11.25 -16.86 18.36
N PRO A 192 -12.00 -17.97 18.43
CA PRO A 192 -13.30 -18.08 17.75
C PRO A 192 -14.28 -16.98 18.12
N THR A 193 -14.40 -16.63 19.40
CA THR A 193 -15.31 -15.56 19.86
C THR A 193 -14.91 -14.20 19.29
N ALA A 194 -13.62 -13.85 19.33
CA ALA A 194 -13.13 -12.59 18.74
C ALA A 194 -13.31 -12.55 17.22
N ALA A 195 -13.04 -13.67 16.54
CA ALA A 195 -13.25 -13.81 15.10
C ALA A 195 -14.73 -13.67 14.72
N ARG A 196 -15.64 -14.30 15.47
CA ARG A 196 -17.07 -14.17 15.32
C ARG A 196 -17.52 -12.72 15.46
N ALA A 197 -17.09 -12.02 16.51
CA ALA A 197 -17.45 -10.62 16.72
C ALA A 197 -16.99 -9.72 15.56
N LEU A 198 -15.78 -9.97 15.03
CA LEU A 198 -15.29 -9.25 13.85
C LEU A 198 -16.10 -9.60 12.59
N PHE A 199 -16.41 -10.88 12.37
CA PHE A 199 -17.25 -11.34 11.26
C PHE A 199 -18.66 -10.72 11.28
N GLU A 200 -19.30 -10.71 12.45
CA GLU A 200 -20.61 -10.09 12.64
C GLU A 200 -20.56 -8.58 12.34
N SER A 201 -19.48 -7.90 12.74
CA SER A 201 -19.27 -6.47 12.42
C SER A 201 -19.16 -6.21 10.91
N PHE A 202 -18.54 -7.14 10.17
CA PHE A 202 -18.46 -7.09 8.70
C PHE A 202 -19.84 -7.30 8.06
N CYS A 203 -20.64 -8.22 8.59
CA CYS A 203 -22.00 -8.48 8.09
C CYS A 203 -22.97 -7.35 8.40
N ALA A 204 -22.80 -6.66 9.53
CA ALA A 204 -23.62 -5.51 9.94
C ALA A 204 -23.38 -4.23 9.11
N GLY A 205 -22.26 -4.16 8.40
CA GLY A 205 -21.90 -3.03 7.55
C GLY A 205 -22.94 -2.78 6.44
N LYS A 206 -23.30 -1.52 6.22
CA LYS A 206 -24.26 -1.09 5.18
C LYS A 206 -23.61 -0.52 3.92
N GLN A 207 -22.28 -0.43 3.90
CA GLN A 207 -21.51 0.13 2.80
C GLN A 207 -20.63 -0.95 2.18
N VAL A 208 -20.31 -0.77 0.89
CA VAL A 208 -19.33 -1.62 0.19
C VAL A 208 -18.00 -1.56 0.94
N MET A 209 -17.39 -2.72 1.15
CA MET A 209 -16.14 -2.87 1.89
C MET A 209 -14.95 -2.30 1.11
N SER A 210 -13.94 -1.82 1.85
CA SER A 210 -12.63 -1.58 1.26
C SER A 210 -12.01 -2.92 0.79
N PRO A 211 -11.06 -2.92 -0.16
CA PRO A 211 -10.36 -4.13 -0.56
C PRO A 211 -9.69 -4.87 0.62
N ILE A 212 -9.25 -4.12 1.63
CA ILE A 212 -8.64 -4.67 2.85
C ILE A 212 -9.69 -5.40 3.69
N ASP A 213 -10.83 -4.77 3.95
CA ASP A 213 -11.91 -5.38 4.74
C ASP A 213 -12.50 -6.61 4.03
N ALA A 214 -12.61 -6.56 2.70
CA ALA A 214 -13.07 -7.68 1.90
C ALA A 214 -12.10 -8.88 1.97
N GLY A 215 -10.79 -8.63 1.96
CA GLY A 215 -9.78 -9.66 2.16
C GLY A 215 -9.81 -10.27 3.56
N ASP A 216 -10.06 -9.44 4.58
CA ASP A 216 -10.18 -9.90 5.98
C ASP A 216 -11.39 -10.78 6.18
N LEU A 217 -12.54 -10.38 5.65
CA LEU A 217 -13.74 -11.21 5.62
C LEU A 217 -13.45 -12.55 4.94
N GLY A 218 -12.79 -12.53 3.77
CA GLY A 218 -12.38 -13.74 3.07
C GLY A 218 -11.47 -14.63 3.92
N THR A 219 -10.55 -14.05 4.68
CA THR A 219 -9.63 -14.77 5.57
C THR A 219 -10.37 -15.50 6.69
N LEU A 220 -11.30 -14.81 7.37
CA LEU A 220 -12.14 -15.40 8.41
C LEU A 220 -12.98 -16.56 7.86
N VAL A 221 -13.67 -16.33 6.74
CA VAL A 221 -14.51 -17.36 6.09
C VAL A 221 -13.67 -18.57 5.68
N ASN A 222 -12.46 -18.33 5.17
CA ASN A 222 -11.57 -19.37 4.67
C ASN A 222 -11.00 -20.27 5.76
N GLU A 223 -10.70 -19.74 6.95
CA GLU A 223 -10.15 -20.52 8.08
C GLU A 223 -11.24 -21.17 8.95
N PHE A 224 -12.37 -20.49 9.20
CA PHE A 224 -13.44 -21.05 10.05
C PHE A 224 -14.42 -21.94 9.28
N GLY A 225 -14.53 -21.80 7.96
CA GLY A 225 -15.36 -22.66 7.12
C GLY A 225 -16.81 -22.74 7.60
N GLU A 226 -17.32 -23.97 7.76
CA GLU A 226 -18.72 -24.22 8.13
C GLU A 226 -19.14 -23.61 9.47
N GLN A 227 -18.20 -23.34 10.39
CA GLN A 227 -18.52 -22.68 11.67
C GLN A 227 -19.14 -21.30 11.46
N VAL A 228 -18.77 -20.61 10.37
CA VAL A 228 -19.31 -19.29 10.03
C VAL A 228 -20.81 -19.34 9.74
N LEU A 229 -21.34 -20.48 9.27
CA LEU A 229 -22.77 -20.63 9.00
C LEU A 229 -23.62 -20.39 10.25
N ALA A 230 -23.10 -20.74 11.44
CA ALA A 230 -23.77 -20.51 12.72
C ALA A 230 -23.65 -19.06 13.23
N TRP A 231 -22.83 -18.22 12.60
CA TRP A 231 -22.60 -16.82 12.97
C TRP A 231 -23.33 -15.84 12.07
N LEU A 232 -23.95 -16.32 10.99
CA LEU A 232 -24.63 -15.49 10.02
C LEU A 232 -25.84 -14.79 10.64
N PRO A 233 -26.00 -13.46 10.46
CA PRO A 233 -27.24 -12.79 10.79
C PRO A 233 -28.31 -13.12 9.73
N ASP A 234 -29.59 -12.96 10.08
CA ASP A 234 -30.71 -13.23 9.17
C ASP A 234 -30.65 -12.40 7.87
N THR A 235 -30.10 -11.18 7.95
CA THR A 235 -29.97 -10.27 6.81
C THR A 235 -28.60 -9.64 6.73
N ILE A 236 -28.01 -9.63 5.53
CA ILE A 236 -26.77 -8.94 5.20
C ILE A 236 -27.08 -7.88 4.14
N ALA A 237 -26.84 -6.61 4.46
CA ALA A 237 -27.24 -5.49 3.60
C ALA A 237 -26.48 -5.48 2.26
N VAL A 238 -25.18 -5.81 2.30
CA VAL A 238 -24.28 -5.73 1.14
C VAL A 238 -24.24 -7.08 0.42
N ARG A 239 -24.78 -7.12 -0.80
CA ARG A 239 -24.86 -8.35 -1.62
C ARG A 239 -23.50 -8.90 -2.03
N GLU A 240 -22.49 -8.04 -2.16
CA GLU A 240 -21.11 -8.49 -2.40
C GLU A 240 -20.54 -9.27 -1.20
N ASN A 241 -20.91 -8.93 0.03
CA ASN A 241 -20.46 -9.67 1.21
C ASN A 241 -21.11 -11.06 1.26
N VAL A 242 -22.41 -11.15 0.94
CA VAL A 242 -23.12 -12.42 0.76
C VAL A 242 -22.38 -13.31 -0.24
N ALA A 243 -22.04 -12.76 -1.41
CA ALA A 243 -21.30 -13.46 -2.45
C ALA A 243 -19.90 -13.91 -1.99
N ARG A 244 -19.16 -13.05 -1.25
CA ARG A 244 -17.84 -13.39 -0.70
C ARG A 244 -17.92 -14.56 0.27
N ILE A 245 -18.90 -14.54 1.18
CA ILE A 245 -19.10 -15.59 2.17
C ILE A 245 -19.45 -16.91 1.48
N PHE A 246 -20.54 -16.93 0.72
CA PHE A 246 -21.03 -18.18 0.13
C PHE A 246 -20.18 -18.69 -1.02
N GLY A 247 -19.53 -17.81 -1.80
CA GLY A 247 -18.62 -18.22 -2.87
C GLY A 247 -17.39 -18.97 -2.33
N VAL A 248 -16.83 -18.51 -1.21
CA VAL A 248 -15.71 -19.19 -0.53
C VAL A 248 -16.18 -20.49 0.13
N LEU A 249 -17.30 -20.46 0.86
CA LEU A 249 -17.83 -21.65 1.53
C LEU A 249 -18.21 -22.76 0.54
N LEU A 250 -18.87 -22.44 -0.58
CA LEU A 250 -19.25 -23.43 -1.59
C LEU A 250 -18.03 -24.10 -2.25
N ARG A 251 -16.87 -23.43 -2.28
CA ARG A 251 -15.62 -24.00 -2.80
C ARG A 251 -14.97 -25.00 -1.83
N LYS A 252 -15.13 -24.79 -0.52
CA LYS A 252 -14.36 -25.52 0.51
C LYS A 252 -15.18 -26.46 1.38
N CYS A 253 -16.47 -26.22 1.51
CA CYS A 253 -17.34 -26.88 2.48
C CYS A 253 -18.37 -27.77 1.79
N ASN A 254 -19.19 -28.47 2.58
CA ASN A 254 -20.28 -29.27 2.04
C ASN A 254 -21.27 -28.39 1.26
N ALA A 255 -21.28 -28.55 -0.07
CA ALA A 255 -22.07 -27.70 -0.95
C ALA A 255 -23.59 -27.80 -0.68
N PRO A 256 -24.20 -28.99 -0.49
CA PRO A 256 -25.63 -29.08 -0.12
C PRO A 256 -25.99 -28.32 1.17
N ALA A 257 -25.21 -28.50 2.24
CA ALA A 257 -25.47 -27.84 3.53
C ALA A 257 -25.27 -26.31 3.43
N THR A 258 -24.20 -25.89 2.76
CA THR A 258 -23.91 -24.46 2.52
C THR A 258 -25.02 -23.82 1.69
N PHE A 259 -25.47 -24.50 0.64
CA PHE A 259 -26.50 -23.99 -0.26
C PHE A 259 -27.87 -23.86 0.42
N ALA A 260 -28.20 -24.78 1.34
CA ALA A 260 -29.43 -24.71 2.12
C ALA A 260 -29.53 -23.40 2.92
N VAL A 261 -28.42 -22.93 3.49
CA VAL A 261 -28.34 -21.64 4.20
C VAL A 261 -28.28 -20.48 3.20
N ALA A 262 -27.47 -20.59 2.14
CA ALA A 262 -27.29 -19.53 1.14
C ALA A 262 -28.61 -19.11 0.49
N ARG A 263 -29.56 -20.03 0.31
CA ARG A 263 -30.87 -19.76 -0.28
C ARG A 263 -31.64 -18.64 0.43
N ALA A 264 -31.46 -18.45 1.74
CA ALA A 264 -32.11 -17.37 2.48
C ALA A 264 -31.54 -15.98 2.14
N HIS A 265 -30.30 -15.91 1.63
CA HIS A 265 -29.59 -14.65 1.37
C HIS A 265 -29.49 -14.30 -0.12
N LEU A 266 -29.70 -15.27 -1.02
CA LEU A 266 -29.65 -15.10 -2.47
C LEU A 266 -31.06 -14.84 -3.03
N ALA A 267 -31.43 -13.56 -3.17
CA ALA A 267 -32.77 -13.16 -3.59
C ALA A 267 -32.93 -13.05 -5.11
N THR A 268 -31.85 -12.73 -5.84
CA THR A 268 -31.90 -12.39 -7.26
C THR A 268 -30.90 -13.21 -8.09
N ALA A 269 -31.12 -13.26 -9.42
CA ALA A 269 -30.16 -13.84 -10.36
C ALA A 269 -28.78 -13.18 -10.27
N THR A 270 -28.73 -11.87 -10.00
CA THR A 270 -27.48 -11.15 -9.80
C THR A 270 -26.74 -11.64 -8.57
N ASP A 271 -27.43 -11.96 -7.47
CA ASP A 271 -26.79 -12.50 -6.26
C ASP A 271 -26.13 -13.86 -6.54
N VAL A 272 -26.79 -14.70 -7.35
CA VAL A 272 -26.23 -15.97 -7.84
C VAL A 272 -24.98 -15.72 -8.69
N LEU A 273 -25.05 -14.78 -9.65
CA LEU A 273 -23.89 -14.45 -10.50
C LEU A 273 -22.70 -13.91 -9.70
N ARG A 274 -22.93 -13.05 -8.72
CA ARG A 274 -21.85 -12.57 -7.82
C ARG A 274 -21.21 -13.70 -7.04
N THR A 275 -22.03 -14.61 -6.53
CA THR A 275 -21.56 -15.77 -5.76
C THR A 275 -20.73 -16.70 -6.65
N LEU A 276 -21.17 -16.94 -7.89
CA LEU A 276 -20.42 -17.70 -8.88
C LEU A 276 -19.12 -17.02 -9.26
N ALA A 277 -19.11 -15.68 -9.40
CA ALA A 277 -17.88 -14.93 -9.64
C ALA A 277 -16.85 -15.20 -8.54
N VAL A 278 -17.23 -15.05 -7.26
CA VAL A 278 -16.35 -15.37 -6.12
C VAL A 278 -15.95 -16.84 -6.13
N TYR A 279 -16.89 -17.75 -6.35
CA TYR A 279 -16.60 -19.19 -6.45
C TYR A 279 -15.55 -19.49 -7.53
N SER A 280 -15.54 -18.73 -8.63
CA SER A 280 -14.56 -18.78 -9.72
C SER A 280 -13.34 -17.86 -9.54
N ASP A 281 -13.13 -17.29 -8.35
CA ASP A 281 -11.98 -16.43 -8.01
C ASP A 281 -12.00 -15.04 -8.68
N ALA A 282 -13.18 -14.61 -9.13
CA ALA A 282 -13.43 -13.31 -9.71
C ALA A 282 -14.11 -12.34 -8.70
N ASP A 283 -14.11 -11.05 -9.04
CA ASP A 283 -14.64 -10.02 -8.16
C ASP A 283 -16.19 -9.96 -8.19
N PRO A 284 -16.87 -9.90 -7.02
CA PRO A 284 -18.33 -9.88 -6.92
C PRO A 284 -18.98 -8.57 -7.37
N SER A 285 -18.22 -7.52 -7.68
CA SER A 285 -18.79 -6.29 -8.26
C SER A 285 -19.32 -6.51 -9.69
N LEU A 286 -18.95 -7.63 -10.32
CA LEU A 286 -19.24 -7.96 -11.74
C LEU A 286 -18.73 -6.88 -12.72
N GLN A 287 -17.75 -6.09 -12.30
CA GLN A 287 -17.05 -5.15 -13.17
C GLN A 287 -16.02 -5.92 -14.00
N GLY A 288 -16.03 -5.69 -15.31
CA GLY A 288 -15.05 -6.31 -16.21
C GLY A 288 -13.62 -5.92 -15.82
N THR A 289 -12.73 -6.91 -15.72
CA THR A 289 -11.31 -6.67 -15.42
C THR A 289 -10.65 -6.03 -16.65
N SER A 290 -10.20 -4.78 -16.52
CA SER A 290 -9.40 -4.15 -17.57
C SER A 290 -7.95 -4.64 -17.50
N GLU A 291 -7.60 -5.65 -18.29
CA GLU A 291 -6.22 -6.08 -18.45
C GLU A 291 -5.44 -5.02 -19.23
N LYS A 292 -4.49 -4.35 -18.57
CA LYS A 292 -3.57 -3.43 -19.24
C LYS A 292 -2.48 -4.25 -19.92
N ARG A 293 -2.69 -4.57 -21.20
CA ARG A 293 -1.65 -5.15 -22.04
C ARG A 293 -0.61 -4.07 -22.38
N TRP A 294 0.57 -4.19 -21.80
CA TRP A 294 1.71 -3.39 -22.24
C TRP A 294 2.09 -3.83 -23.65
N VAL A 295 1.88 -2.94 -24.61
CA VAL A 295 2.44 -3.09 -25.95
C VAL A 295 3.88 -2.57 -25.82
N GLU A 296 4.86 -3.48 -25.86
CA GLU A 296 6.25 -3.07 -26.07
C GLU A 296 6.31 -2.27 -27.36
N GLN A 297 6.73 -1.00 -27.26
CA GLN A 297 7.06 -0.26 -28.47
C GLN A 297 8.24 -0.97 -29.12
N PRO A 298 8.16 -1.34 -30.41
CA PRO A 298 9.32 -1.86 -31.11
C PRO A 298 10.45 -0.83 -31.01
N PRO A 299 11.70 -1.26 -30.82
CA PRO A 299 12.84 -0.35 -30.72
C PRO A 299 12.82 0.60 -31.92
N GLY A 300 12.77 1.90 -31.63
CA GLY A 300 12.70 2.95 -32.64
C GLY A 300 13.75 2.69 -33.70
N GLY A 301 13.30 2.47 -34.93
CA GLY A 301 14.17 2.24 -36.08
C GLY A 301 15.22 3.34 -36.13
N ALA A 302 16.48 2.93 -36.20
CA ALA A 302 17.60 3.83 -36.40
C ALA A 302 17.30 4.75 -37.59
N SER A 303 17.20 6.05 -37.31
CA SER A 303 17.09 7.06 -38.35
C SER A 303 18.35 6.97 -39.21
N PRO A 304 18.26 6.77 -40.54
CA PRO A 304 19.46 6.62 -41.35
C PRO A 304 20.25 7.93 -41.30
N ALA A 305 21.50 7.81 -40.86
CA ALA A 305 22.51 8.84 -41.02
C ALA A 305 22.58 9.23 -42.51
N GLY A 306 22.29 10.48 -42.84
CA GLY A 306 22.27 10.89 -44.24
C GLY A 306 22.07 12.38 -44.46
N SER A 307 23.17 13.04 -44.82
CA SER A 307 23.28 14.34 -45.49
C SER A 307 23.21 15.62 -44.64
N ARG A 308 24.40 16.21 -44.43
CA ARG A 308 24.56 17.67 -44.25
C ARG A 308 23.97 18.39 -45.47
N PRO A 309 23.14 19.43 -45.32
CA PRO A 309 22.90 20.35 -46.40
C PRO A 309 24.08 21.32 -46.51
N SER A 310 24.67 21.37 -47.69
CA SER A 310 25.60 22.41 -48.11
C SER A 310 24.93 23.79 -48.04
N SER A 311 25.75 24.78 -47.74
CA SER A 311 25.39 26.19 -47.77
C SER A 311 24.91 26.62 -49.17
N SER A 312 23.66 27.07 -49.29
CA SER A 312 23.27 28.02 -50.33
C SER A 312 22.16 28.95 -49.82
N ARG A 313 22.27 30.22 -50.23
CA ARG A 313 21.46 31.36 -49.77
C ARG A 313 20.09 31.42 -50.47
N CYS A 314 19.18 32.14 -49.82
CA CYS A 314 17.96 32.82 -50.33
C CYS A 314 16.79 31.94 -50.81
N SER A 315 15.62 32.07 -50.17
CA SER A 315 14.67 33.17 -50.44
C SER A 315 13.45 33.07 -49.52
N ALA A 316 12.83 34.22 -49.26
CA ALA A 316 11.67 34.38 -48.40
C ALA A 316 10.40 33.76 -49.02
N ALA A 317 9.64 33.00 -48.23
CA ALA A 317 8.23 32.77 -48.49
C ALA A 317 7.47 32.60 -47.18
N ARG A 318 6.56 33.56 -46.93
CA ARG A 318 5.58 33.53 -45.84
C ARG A 318 4.62 32.37 -46.06
N ALA A 319 4.43 31.51 -45.06
CA ALA A 319 3.29 30.59 -45.00
C ALA A 319 2.61 30.71 -43.64
N ARG A 320 1.30 30.96 -43.71
CA ARG A 320 0.42 31.41 -42.62
C ARG A 320 0.15 30.28 -41.62
N CYS A 321 0.19 30.62 -40.33
CA CYS A 321 -0.43 29.84 -39.25
C CYS A 321 -1.93 29.62 -39.53
N ARG A 322 -2.37 28.36 -39.62
CA ARG A 322 -3.76 27.98 -39.35
C ARG A 322 -3.82 27.30 -37.99
N ARG A 323 -4.43 27.98 -37.01
CA ARG A 323 -4.83 27.40 -35.72
C ARG A 323 -6.09 26.54 -35.90
N PRO A 324 -6.17 25.33 -35.33
CA PRO A 324 -7.47 24.69 -35.07
C PRO A 324 -8.11 25.28 -33.82
N ARG A 325 -9.37 25.71 -33.96
CA ARG A 325 -10.28 26.13 -32.88
C ARG A 325 -10.86 24.89 -32.20
N TRP A 326 -10.54 24.65 -30.93
CA TRP A 326 -11.31 23.76 -30.07
C TRP A 326 -11.23 24.24 -28.62
N TRP A 327 -12.12 25.17 -28.23
CA TRP A 327 -12.59 25.40 -26.85
C TRP A 327 -13.92 26.17 -26.93
N ARG A 328 -15.01 25.49 -26.60
CA ARG A 328 -16.21 26.02 -25.95
C ARG A 328 -16.61 25.02 -24.89
#